data_AF-A0A1T1BEL9-F1
#
_entry.id   AF-A0A1T1BEL9-F1
#
_cell.length_a   1.000
_cell.length_b   1.000
_cell.length_c   1.000
_cell.angle_alpha   90.00
_cell.angle_beta   90.00
_cell.angle_gamma   90.00
#
_symmetry.space_group_name_H-M   'P 1'
#
loop_
_entity.id
_entity.type
_entity.pdbx_description
1 polymer ?
#
loop_
_entity_poly.entity_id
_entity_poly.type
_entity_poly.pdbx_seq_one_letter_code
_entity_poly.pdbx_strand_id
1 'polypeptide(L)' 'MQELSCTWVPGTFDIVRLKFAGRTVEMTATRLARLFGKQALHDLYLKGSARLKVDAREIALLS' A
#
# COMPACT_ATOMS: atom_id res chain seq x y z
N MET A 1 9.21 -5.91 -12.01
CA MET A 1 8.52 -6.09 -10.72
C MET A 1 9.20 -5.17 -9.73
N GLN A 2 8.46 -4.22 -9.15
CA GLN A 2 8.99 -3.26 -8.17
C GLN A 2 8.49 -3.63 -6.78
N GLU A 3 9.30 -3.37 -5.76
CA GLU A 3 8.89 -3.53 -4.38
C GLU A 3 8.26 -2.23 -3.88
N LEU A 4 7.07 -2.36 -3.32
CA LEU A 4 6.32 -1.29 -2.72
C LEU A 4 6.22 -1.55 -1.23
N SER A 5 6.61 -0.55 -0.44
CA SER A 5 6.42 -0.59 1.01
C SER A 5 5.16 0.15 1.39
N CYS A 6 4.39 -0.41 2.31
CA CYS A 6 3.14 0.15 2.79
C CYS A 6 3.14 0.25 4.31
N THR A 7 2.74 1.39 4.85
CA THR A 7 2.65 1.65 6.30
C THR A 7 1.42 2.49 6.61
N TRP A 8 0.93 2.44 7.85
CA TRP A 8 -0.11 3.36 8.30
C TRP A 8 0.36 4.82 8.30
N VAL A 9 -0.55 5.75 8.02
CA VAL A 9 -0.32 7.18 8.28
C VAL A 9 -0.68 7.46 9.74
N PRO A 10 0.26 7.96 10.57
CA PRO A 10 -0.03 8.26 11.98
C PRO A 10 -1.20 9.23 12.14
N GLY A 11 -2.03 9.00 13.16
CA GLY A 11 -3.22 9.83 13.43
C GLY A 11 -4.43 9.52 12.54
N THR A 12 -4.35 8.50 11.70
CA THR A 12 -5.45 8.02 10.87
C THR A 12 -5.76 6.56 11.17
N PHE A 13 -7.01 6.15 10.96
CA PHE A 13 -7.45 4.76 11.16
C PHE A 13 -7.57 3.99 9.85
N ASP A 14 -7.63 4.69 8.72
CA ASP A 14 -7.91 4.10 7.43
C ASP A 14 -6.97 4.56 6.32
N ILE A 15 -6.00 5.45 6.57
CA ILE A 15 -5.06 5.91 5.55
C ILE A 15 -3.75 5.14 5.64
N VAL A 16 -3.31 4.65 4.50
CA VAL A 16 -2.03 3.98 4.30
C VAL A 16 -1.17 4.78 3.35
N ARG A 17 0.13 4.75 3.60
CA ARG A 17 1.17 5.36 2.78
C ARG A 17 1.92 4.27 2.04
N LEU A 18 1.96 4.37 0.72
CA LEU A 18 2.73 3.53 -0.17
C LEU A 18 3.98 4.30 -0.61
N LYS A 19 5.16 3.66 -0.52
CA LYS A 19 6.43 4.19 -1.05
C LYS A 19 6.99 3.22 -2.08
N PHE A 20 7.26 3.73 -3.28
CA PHE A 20 7.81 2.98 -4.42
C PHE A 20 8.53 3.95 -5.36
N ALA A 21 9.65 3.53 -5.97
CA ALA A 21 10.38 4.32 -6.98
C ALA A 21 10.60 5.82 -6.64
N GLY A 22 10.88 6.14 -5.36
CA GLY A 22 11.05 7.51 -4.88
C GLY A 22 9.77 8.35 -4.77
N ARG A 23 8.61 7.78 -5.11
CA ARG A 23 7.28 8.37 -4.96
C ARG A 23 6.62 7.91 -3.67
N THR A 24 5.76 8.76 -3.15
CA THR A 24 4.89 8.45 -2.02
C THR A 24 3.46 8.76 -2.40
N VAL A 25 2.56 7.81 -2.17
CA VAL A 25 1.12 7.96 -2.41
C VAL A 25 0.38 7.56 -1.15
N GLU A 26 -0.62 8.33 -0.77
CA GLU A 26 -1.52 8.00 0.34
C GLU A 26 -2.88 7.59 -0.23
N MET A 27 -3.48 6.57 0.37
CA MET A 27 -4.84 6.15 0.00
C MET A 27 -5.51 5.46 1.17
N THR A 28 -6.81 5.19 1.03
CA THR A 28 -7.53 4.41 2.03
C THR A 28 -7.10 2.93 1.99
N ALA A 29 -7.11 2.29 3.15
CA ALA A 29 -6.89 0.87 3.34
C ALA A 29 -7.87 0.03 2.52
N THR A 30 -9.10 0.52 2.30
CA THR A 30 -10.08 -0.09 1.42
C THR A 30 -9.65 -0.03 -0.05
N ARG A 31 -9.10 1.10 -0.52
CA ARG A 31 -8.57 1.21 -1.89
C ARG A 31 -7.35 0.31 -2.09
N LEU A 32 -6.45 0.25 -1.09
CA LEU A 32 -5.32 -0.69 -1.09
C LEU A 32 -5.82 -2.14 -1.26
N ALA A 33 -6.79 -2.56 -0.45
CA ALA A 33 -7.31 -3.93 -0.50
C ALA A 33 -8.02 -4.27 -1.82
N ARG A 34 -8.61 -3.27 -2.49
CA ARG A 34 -9.21 -3.45 -3.82
C ARG A 34 -8.15 -3.62 -4.92
N LEU A 35 -7.04 -2.87 -4.83
CA LEU A 35 -5.98 -2.91 -5.84
C LEU A 35 -5.03 -4.10 -5.68
N PHE A 36 -4.66 -4.44 -4.45
CA PHE A 36 -3.59 -5.42 -4.16
C PHE A 36 -4.08 -6.63 -3.34
N GLY A 37 -5.39 -6.74 -3.13
CA GLY A 37 -5.99 -7.79 -2.32
C GLY A 37 -5.86 -7.60 -0.81
N LYS A 38 -6.49 -8.50 -0.05
CA LYS A 38 -6.61 -8.40 1.41
C LYS A 38 -5.32 -8.74 2.16
N GLN A 39 -4.35 -9.39 1.52
CA GLN A 39 -3.12 -9.82 2.18
C GLN A 39 -2.30 -8.63 2.72
N ALA A 40 -2.17 -7.56 1.93
CA ALA A 40 -1.47 -6.36 2.37
C ALA A 40 -2.14 -5.70 3.56
N LEU A 41 -3.47 -5.67 3.57
CA LEU A 41 -4.24 -5.14 4.68
C LEU A 41 -4.06 -5.99 5.95
N HIS A 42 -4.04 -7.31 5.80
CA HIS A 42 -3.77 -8.23 6.90
C HIS A 42 -2.38 -8.02 7.51
N ASP A 43 -1.34 -7.95 6.67
CA ASP A 43 0.02 -7.67 7.11
C ASP A 43 0.15 -6.30 7.80
N LEU A 44 -0.55 -5.27 7.29
CA LEU A 44 -0.62 -3.96 7.93
C LEU A 44 -1.23 -4.01 9.33
N TYR A 45 -2.33 -4.74 9.52
CA TYR A 45 -2.95 -4.88 10.84
C TYR A 45 -2.08 -5.68 11.82
N LEU A 46 -1.36 -6.69 11.34
CA LEU A 46 -0.53 -7.54 12.20
C LEU A 46 0.84 -6.93 12.52
N LYS A 47 1.48 -6.29 11.55
CA LYS A 47 2.89 -5.88 11.62
C LYS A 47 3.08 -4.36 11.53
N GLY A 48 2.00 -3.59 11.34
CA GLY A 48 2.06 -2.15 11.09
C GLY A 48 2.61 -1.78 9.71
N SER A 49 3.02 -2.77 8.91
CA SER A 49 3.63 -2.58 7.59
C SER A 49 3.39 -3.79 6.68
N ALA A 50 3.39 -3.54 5.37
CA ALA A 50 3.33 -4.59 4.35
C ALA A 50 4.33 -4.30 3.22
N ARG A 51 4.82 -5.35 2.58
CA ARG A 51 5.63 -5.25 1.36
C ARG A 51 4.92 -5.97 0.23
N LEU A 52 4.77 -5.28 -0.88
CA LEU A 52 4.04 -5.72 -2.06
C LEU A 52 5.02 -5.79 -3.23
N LYS A 53 4.93 -6.87 -4.01
CA LYS A 53 5.58 -6.94 -5.31
C LYS A 53 4.55 -6.52 -6.34
N VAL A 54 4.81 -5.40 -7.01
CA VAL A 54 3.89 -4.81 -7.97
C VAL A 54 4.50 -4.76 -9.35
N ASP A 55 3.67 -4.92 -10.37
CA ASP A 55 4.07 -4.75 -11.77
C ASP A 55 3.86 -3.29 -12.24
N ALA A 56 4.27 -3.00 -13.48
CA ALA A 56 4.15 -1.66 -14.05
C ALA A 56 2.70 -1.21 -14.29
N ARG A 57 1.77 -2.15 -14.52
CA ARG A 57 0.35 -1.86 -14.72
C ARG A 57 -0.31 -1.51 -13.39
N GLU A 58 0.02 -2.24 -12.34
CA GLU A 58 -0.48 -1.97 -10.99
C GLU A 58 0.00 -0.61 -10.47
N ILE A 59 1.24 -0.22 -10.79
CA ILE A 59 1.73 1.13 -10.48
C ILE A 59 0.96 2.21 -11.25
N ALA A 60 0.52 1.94 -12.48
CA ALA A 60 -0.30 2.89 -13.24
C ALA A 60 -1.70 3.09 -12.62
N LEU A 61 -2.17 2.19 -11.75
CA LEU A 61 -3.42 2.37 -11.00
C LEU A 61 -3.27 3.28 -9.76
N LEU A 62 -2.02 3.65 -9.45
CA LEU A 62 -1.63 4.52 -8.33
C LEU A 62 -1.49 6.01 -8.72
N SER A 63 -1.58 6.35 -10.01
CA SER A 63 -1.57 7.73 -10.52
C SER A 63 -2.94 8.38 -10.52
#